data_AF-A0A7Y3M5N5-F1
#
_entry.id   AF-A0A7Y3M5N5-F1
#
_cell.length_a   1.000
_cell.length_b   1.000
_cell.length_c   1.000
_cell.angle_alpha   90.00
_cell.angle_beta   90.00
_cell.angle_gamma   90.00
#
_symmetry.space_group_name_H-M   'P 1'
#
loop_
_entity.id
_entity.type
_entity.pdbx_description
1 polymer ?
#
loop_
_entity_poly.entity_id
_entity_poly.type
_entity_poly.pdbx_seq_one_letter_code
_entity_poly.pdbx_strand_id
1 'polypeptide(L)' 'MIKDVKFPEVKDVIVTVVLEEHPEYKTMDWNVYIINNKGVPIEMVLIVSKGYDNAKKTSI' A
#
# COMPACT_ATOMS: atom_id res chain seq x y z
N MET A 1 16.70 -5.49 16.82
CA MET A 1 15.79 -6.48 16.22
C MET A 1 15.26 -6.04 14.86
N ILE A 2 14.32 -5.10 14.69
CA ILE A 2 13.96 -4.62 13.31
C ILE A 2 15.14 -3.96 12.60
N LYS A 3 16.03 -3.31 13.36
CA LYS A 3 17.25 -2.66 12.84
C LYS A 3 18.26 -3.64 12.22
N ASP A 4 18.13 -4.94 12.47
CA ASP A 4 19.06 -5.98 12.02
C ASP A 4 18.51 -6.73 10.79
N VAL A 5 17.29 -6.40 10.34
CA VAL A 5 16.65 -7.03 9.17
C VAL A 5 17.10 -6.32 7.90
N LYS A 6 17.76 -7.07 7.01
CA LYS A 6 18.05 -6.62 5.65
C LYS A 6 16.85 -6.95 4.77
N PHE A 7 16.09 -5.93 4.39
CA PHE A 7 15.01 -6.10 3.42
C PHE A 7 15.61 -6.15 2.00
N PRO A 8 15.34 -7.21 1.22
CA PRO A 8 15.77 -7.25 -0.17
C PRO A 8 15.02 -6.18 -0.97
N GLU A 9 15.71 -5.58 -1.93
CA GLU A 9 15.07 -4.65 -2.87
C GLU A 9 14.10 -5.43 -3.78
N VAL A 10 12.84 -5.00 -3.80
CA VAL A 10 11.84 -5.55 -4.72
C VAL A 10 11.80 -4.67 -5.97
N LYS A 11 12.27 -5.22 -7.09
CA LYS A 11 12.22 -4.58 -8.41
C LYS A 11 10.94 -4.95 -9.16
N ASP A 12 10.53 -4.09 -10.09
CA ASP A 12 9.39 -4.30 -11.01
C ASP A 12 8.03 -4.50 -10.33
N VAL A 13 7.87 -3.95 -9.12
CA VAL A 13 6.57 -3.80 -8.45
C VAL A 13 6.37 -2.32 -8.19
N ILE A 14 5.25 -1.77 -8.65
CA ILE A 14 4.98 -0.35 -8.57
C ILE A 14 3.73 -0.15 -7.70
N VAL A 15 3.80 0.79 -6.76
CA VAL A 15 2.65 1.22 -5.99
C VAL A 15 2.17 2.56 -6.54
N THR A 16 0.90 2.64 -6.89
CA THR A 16 0.26 3.88 -7.37
C THR A 16 -0.93 4.21 -6.50
N VAL A 17 -1.17 5.51 -6.30
CA VAL A 17 -2.24 6.02 -5.46
C VAL A 17 -3.05 6.98 -6.30
N VAL A 18 -4.35 6.71 -6.45
CA VAL A 18 -5.24 7.47 -7.32
C VAL A 18 -6.50 7.84 -6.56
N LEU A 19 -6.95 9.08 -6.71
CA LEU A 19 -8.23 9.56 -6.20
C LEU A 19 -9.27 9.40 -7.30
N GLU A 20 -10.25 8.53 -7.11
CA GLU A 20 -11.22 8.17 -8.14
C GLU A 20 -12.65 8.18 -7.60
N GLU A 21 -13.63 8.37 -8.48
CA GLU A 21 -15.04 8.32 -8.10
C GLU A 21 -15.50 6.87 -7.94
N HIS A 22 -16.04 6.51 -6.77
CA HIS A 22 -16.65 5.21 -6.56
C HIS A 22 -17.89 5.06 -7.47
N PRO A 23 -17.98 3.99 -8.28
CA PRO A 23 -19.00 3.87 -9.33
C PRO A 23 -20.44 3.93 -8.79
N GLU A 24 -20.69 3.24 -7.67
CA GLU A 24 -22.01 3.16 -7.04
C GLU A 24 -22.33 4.35 -6.10
N TYR A 25 -21.39 4.72 -5.23
CA TYR A 25 -21.64 5.70 -4.15
C TYR A 25 -21.28 7.15 -4.50
N LYS A 26 -20.63 7.39 -5.65
CA LYS A 26 -20.25 8.74 -6.10
C LYS A 26 -19.35 9.50 -5.13
N THR A 27 -18.64 8.79 -4.25
CA THR A 27 -17.63 9.33 -3.35
C THR A 27 -16.28 9.41 -4.06
N MET A 28 -15.41 10.35 -3.65
CA MET A 28 -14.02 10.37 -4.11
C MET A 28 -13.17 9.55 -3.15
N ASP A 29 -12.73 8.38 -3.61
CA ASP A 29 -12.02 7.40 -2.80
C ASP A 29 -10.55 7.32 -3.21
N TRP A 30 -9.67 7.17 -2.24
CA TRP A 30 -8.25 6.91 -2.49
C TRP A 30 -8.04 5.40 -2.69
N ASN A 31 -7.71 5.03 -3.92
CA ASN A 31 -7.36 3.66 -4.29
C ASN A 31 -5.84 3.51 -4.35
N VAL A 32 -5.33 2.41 -3.80
CA VAL A 32 -3.91 2.04 -3.89
C VAL A 32 -3.79 0.78 -4.75
N TYR A 33 -3.08 0.89 -5.87
CA TYR A 33 -2.85 -0.24 -6.77
C TYR A 33 -1.42 -0.74 -6.66
N ILE A 34 -1.28 -2.06 -6.61
CA ILE A 34 0.00 -2.76 -6.71
C ILE A 34 0.09 -3.34 -8.12
N ILE A 35 0.96 -2.76 -8.93
CA ILE A 35 1.18 -3.17 -10.32
C ILE A 35 2.34 -4.17 -10.34
N ASN A 36 2.03 -5.41 -10.70
CA ASN A 36 3.02 -6.47 -10.86
C ASN A 36 3.60 -6.43 -12.28
N ASN A 37 4.78 -5.83 -12.46
CA ASN A 37 5.49 -5.82 -13.74
C ASN A 37 6.48 -7.00 -13.87
N LYS A 38 6.25 -8.09 -13.14
CA LYS A 38 7.04 -9.32 -13.22
C LYS A 38 6.39 -10.34 -14.14
N GLY A 39 7.20 -11.24 -14.69
CA GLY A 39 6.71 -12.44 -15.38
C GLY A 39 6.23 -13.57 -14.44
N VAL A 40 6.15 -13.31 -13.13
CA VAL A 40 5.72 -14.28 -12.11
C VAL A 40 4.66 -13.66 -11.20
N PRO A 41 3.74 -14.45 -10.63
CA PRO A 41 2.72 -13.93 -9.72
C PRO A 41 3.33 -13.44 -8.40
N ILE A 42 2.70 -12.43 -7.81
CA ILE A 42 2.96 -12.05 -6.41
C ILE A 42 2.14 -12.99 -5.53
N GLU A 43 2.81 -13.75 -4.67
CA GLU A 43 2.15 -14.75 -3.82
C GLU A 43 1.50 -14.15 -2.56
N MET A 44 2.13 -13.13 -1.96
CA MET A 44 1.65 -12.52 -0.73
C MET A 44 2.00 -11.04 -0.67
N VAL A 45 1.06 -10.24 -0.21
CA VAL A 45 1.25 -8.82 0.10
C VAL A 45 0.81 -8.58 1.55
N LEU A 46 1.68 -7.99 2.36
CA LEU A 46 1.33 -7.49 3.68
C LEU A 46 1.15 -5.97 3.62
N ILE A 47 -0.07 -5.50 3.86
CA ILE A 47 -0.40 -4.08 3.88
C ILE A 47 -0.64 -3.67 5.34
N VAL A 48 0.09 -2.66 5.80
CA VAL A 48 -0.07 -2.08 7.13
C VAL A 48 -0.36 -0.59 6.97
N SER A 49 -1.54 -0.16 7.41
CA SER A 49 -1.92 1.25 7.45
C SER A 49 -1.75 1.80 8.86
N LYS A 50 -1.18 3.00 8.97
CA LYS A 50 -1.14 3.75 10.22
C LYS A 50 -1.82 5.10 10.04
N GLY A 51 -2.94 5.29 10.73
CA GLY A 51 -3.60 6.58 10.82
C GLY A 51 -2.87 7.48 11.83
N TYR A 52 -2.75 8.76 11.50
CA TYR A 52 -2.29 9.78 12.44
C TYR A 52 -2.98 11.11 12.18
N ASP A 53 -3.23 11.85 13.24
CA ASP A 53 -3.54 13.27 13.22
C ASP A 53 -2.58 14.01 14.19
N ASN A 54 -2.82 15.31 14.41
CA ASN A 54 -1.97 16.13 15.27
C ASN A 54 -1.97 15.70 16.75
N ALA A 55 -2.99 14.98 17.20
CA ALA A 55 -3.21 14.61 18.60
C ALA A 55 -3.11 13.10 18.86
N LYS A 56 -3.33 12.26 17.84
CA LYS A 56 -3.56 10.82 17.99
C LYS A 56 -2.93 10.04 16.84
N LYS A 57 -2.56 8.79 17.14
CA LYS A 57 -2.07 7.82 16.16
C LYS A 57 -2.73 6.49 16.43
N THR A 58 -3.05 5.75 15.37
CA THR A 58 -3.50 4.37 15.51
C THR A 58 -2.30 3.49 15.90
N SER A 59 -2.56 2.45 16.68
CA SER A 59 -1.57 1.41 16.97
C SER A 59 -1.16 0.70 15.67
N ILE A 60 0.10 0.25 15.64
CA ILE A 60 0.63 -0.67 14.62
C ILE A 60 0.72 -2.06 15.25
#